data_AF-A0A090GNK7-F1
#
_entry.id   AF-A0A090GNK7-F1
#
_cell.length_a   1.000
_cell.length_b   1.000
_cell.length_c   1.000
_cell.angle_alpha   90.00
_cell.angle_beta   90.00
_cell.angle_gamma   90.00
#
_symmetry.space_group_name_H-M   'P 1'
#
loop_
_entity.id
_entity.type
_entity.pdbx_description
1 polymer ?
#
loop_
_entity_poly.entity_id
_entity_poly.type
_entity_poly.pdbx_seq_one_letter_code
_entity_poly.pdbx_strand_id
1 'polypeptide(L)'
;MKVEKLALLQAWEEGGGFFSETERAALAWAESVTRVAETGVPESAYRAARQVFDEKQLVDLTVAISIMNSYNRMAISFRNTPGAVVDNHGAESWPSRSVG
;
A
#
# COMPACT_ATOMS: atom_id res chain seq x y z
N MET A 1 -15.67 4.59 6.54
CA MET A 1 -14.92 3.33 6.35
C MET A 1 -14.75 2.69 7.72
N LYS A 2 -15.02 1.39 7.83
CA LYS A 2 -14.90 0.64 9.10
C LYS A 2 -13.42 0.37 9.40
N VAL A 3 -12.98 0.54 10.65
CA VAL A 3 -11.58 0.36 11.06
C VAL A 3 -11.10 -1.07 10.79
N GLU A 4 -12.00 -2.04 10.92
CA GLU A 4 -11.80 -3.44 10.62
C GLU A 4 -11.39 -3.67 9.16
N LYS A 5 -11.92 -2.87 8.23
CA LYS A 5 -11.55 -2.95 6.81
C LYS A 5 -10.13 -2.47 6.56
N LEU A 6 -9.70 -1.43 7.28
CA LEU A 6 -8.31 -0.97 7.23
C LEU A 6 -7.36 -2.01 7.85
N ALA A 7 -7.76 -2.62 8.97
CA ALA A 7 -6.95 -3.64 9.65
C ALA A 7 -6.70 -4.87 8.77
N LEU A 8 -7.69 -5.26 7.95
CA LEU A 8 -7.60 -6.39 7.02
C LEU A 8 -6.92 -6.05 5.68
N LEU A 9 -6.60 -4.78 5.41
CA LEU A 9 -6.05 -4.35 4.12
C LEU A 9 -4.73 -5.05 3.78
N GLN A 10 -3.90 -5.33 4.78
CA GLN A 10 -2.63 -6.05 4.62
C GLN A 10 -2.79 -7.53 4.22
N ALA A 11 -3.96 -8.10 4.49
CA ALA A 11 -4.32 -9.50 4.21
C ALA A 11 -5.59 -9.56 3.33
N TRP A 12 -5.73 -8.60 2.40
CA TRP A 12 -6.96 -8.43 1.62
C TRP A 12 -7.33 -9.65 0.78
N GLU A 13 -6.34 -10.43 0.33
CA GLU A 13 -6.55 -11.69 -0.41
C GLU A 13 -7.30 -12.72 0.45
N GLU A 14 -6.98 -12.77 1.75
CA GLU A 14 -7.62 -13.65 2.74
C GLU A 14 -8.91 -13.07 3.31
N GLY A 15 -9.13 -11.76 3.12
CA GLY A 15 -10.31 -11.02 3.60
C GLY A 15 -11.65 -11.44 2.97
N GLY A 16 -11.63 -12.35 1.98
CA GLY A 16 -12.84 -12.95 1.41
C GLY A 16 -13.86 -11.93 0.92
N GLY A 17 -15.07 -11.96 1.51
CA GLY A 17 -16.20 -11.10 1.15
C GLY A 17 -16.14 -9.65 1.69
N PHE A 18 -15.10 -9.28 2.45
CA PHE A 18 -14.94 -7.92 2.96
C PHE A 18 -14.54 -6.90 1.88
N PHE A 19 -13.97 -7.39 0.78
CA PHE A 19 -13.58 -6.59 -0.38
C PHE A 19 -14.45 -6.97 -1.57
N SER A 20 -15.00 -5.96 -2.25
CA SER A 20 -15.72 -6.16 -3.50
C SER A 20 -14.77 -6.61 -4.61
N GLU A 21 -15.32 -7.10 -5.72
CA GLU A 21 -14.53 -7.45 -6.91
C GLU A 21 -13.68 -6.27 -7.40
N THR A 22 -14.27 -5.07 -7.47
CA THR A 22 -13.57 -3.83 -7.82
C THR A 22 -12.45 -3.49 -6.85
N GLU A 23 -12.68 -3.65 -5.54
CA GLU A 23 -11.64 -3.38 -4.54
C GLU A 23 -10.48 -4.37 -4.64
N ARG A 24 -10.77 -5.67 -4.82
CA ARG A 24 -9.73 -6.70 -5.01
C ARG A 24 -8.92 -6.46 -6.29
N ALA A 25 -9.59 -6.11 -7.39
CA ALA A 25 -8.91 -5.77 -8.64
C ALA A 25 -8.01 -4.53 -8.49
N ALA A 26 -8.47 -3.50 -7.75
CA ALA A 26 -7.66 -2.33 -7.47
C ALA A 26 -6.43 -2.66 -6.62
N LEU A 27 -6.60 -3.49 -5.58
CA LEU A 27 -5.51 -3.90 -4.68
C LEU A 27 -4.47 -4.76 -5.41
N ALA A 28 -4.90 -5.75 -6.17
CA ALA A 28 -4.01 -6.56 -7.00
C ALA A 28 -3.21 -5.71 -8.00
N TRP A 29 -3.88 -4.75 -8.67
CA TRP A 29 -3.22 -3.82 -9.57
C TRP A 29 -2.21 -2.93 -8.84
N ALA A 30 -2.59 -2.39 -7.67
CA ALA A 30 -1.73 -1.56 -6.85
C ALA A 30 -0.46 -2.29 -6.40
N GLU A 31 -0.56 -3.56 -5.99
CA GLU A 31 0.61 -4.37 -5.64
C GLU A 31 1.55 -4.57 -6.81
N SER A 32 1.00 -4.95 -7.96
CA SER A 32 1.77 -5.17 -9.20
C SER A 32 2.54 -3.92 -9.63
N VAL A 33 1.86 -2.77 -9.66
CA VAL A 33 2.46 -1.47 -10.04
C VAL A 33 3.45 -0.98 -8.98
N THR A 34 3.18 -1.19 -7.69
CA THR A 34 4.08 -0.76 -6.62
C THR A 34 5.42 -1.50 -6.68
N ARG A 35 5.39 -2.78 -7.03
CA ARG A 35 6.57 -3.63 -7.21
C ARG A 35 6.99 -3.74 -8.68
N VAL A 36 6.71 -2.72 -9.50
CA VAL A 36 7.00 -2.73 -10.95
C VAL A 36 8.44 -3.12 -11.31
N ALA A 37 9.42 -2.76 -10.47
CA ALA A 37 10.82 -3.13 -10.67
C ALA A 37 11.08 -4.64 -10.56
N GLU A 38 10.23 -5.37 -9.82
CA GLU A 38 10.30 -6.82 -9.63
C GLU A 38 9.33 -7.56 -10.55
N THR A 39 8.10 -7.05 -10.67
CA THR A 39 7.01 -7.73 -11.37
C THR A 39 7.03 -7.47 -12.87
N GLY A 40 7.59 -6.34 -13.30
CA GLY A 40 7.45 -5.83 -14.67
C GLY A 40 6.00 -5.51 -15.07
N VAL A 41 5.05 -5.56 -14.13
CA VAL A 41 3.59 -5.49 -14.36
C VAL A 41 3.15 -6.47 -15.45
N PRO A 42 2.94 -7.76 -15.11
CA PRO A 42 2.63 -8.76 -16.12
C PRO A 42 1.31 -8.49 -16.83
N GLU A 43 1.24 -8.86 -18.11
CA GLU A 43 0.05 -8.73 -18.96
C GLU A 43 -1.21 -9.33 -18.32
N SER A 44 -1.08 -10.43 -17.57
CA SER A 44 -2.19 -11.05 -16.84
C SER A 44 -2.80 -10.11 -15.79
N ALA A 45 -1.98 -9.34 -15.07
CA ALA A 45 -2.45 -8.35 -14.10
C ALA A 45 -3.16 -7.19 -14.79
N TYR A 46 -2.62 -6.72 -15.93
CA TYR A 46 -3.27 -5.69 -16.75
C TYR A 46 -4.64 -6.15 -17.26
N ARG A 47 -4.72 -7.35 -17.83
CA ARG A 47 -5.98 -7.92 -18.32
C ARG A 47 -7.00 -8.10 -17.20
N ALA A 48 -6.58 -8.62 -16.05
CA ALA A 48 -7.46 -8.78 -14.89
C ALA A 48 -8.02 -7.42 -14.42
N ALA A 49 -7.18 -6.38 -14.36
CA ALA A 49 -7.63 -5.03 -14.02
C ALA A 49 -8.61 -4.47 -15.07
N ARG A 50 -8.34 -4.68 -16.36
CA ARG A 50 -9.20 -4.21 -17.47
C ARG A 50 -10.55 -4.90 -17.57
N GLN A 51 -10.74 -6.06 -16.94
CA GLN A 51 -12.06 -6.69 -16.82
C GLN A 51 -13.00 -5.89 -15.91
N VAL A 52 -12.45 -5.10 -14.99
CA VAL A 52 -13.22 -4.38 -13.96
C VAL A 52 -13.19 -2.86 -14.16
N PHE A 53 -12.07 -2.31 -14.59
CA PHE A 53 -11.89 -0.88 -14.83
C PHE A 53 -11.83 -0.61 -16.33
N ASP A 54 -12.52 0.43 -16.78
CA ASP A 54 -12.29 0.98 -18.12
C ASP A 54 -10.88 1.62 -18.22
N GLU A 55 -10.49 2.01 -19.44
CA GLU A 55 -9.16 2.57 -19.69
C GLU A 55 -8.89 3.84 -18.87
N LYS A 56 -9.87 4.75 -18.79
CA LYS A 56 -9.72 6.00 -18.06
C LYS A 56 -9.60 5.71 -16.56
N GLN A 57 -10.46 4.84 -16.03
CA GLN A 57 -10.44 4.43 -14.62
C GLN A 57 -9.11 3.76 -14.24
N LEU A 58 -8.57 2.90 -15.11
CA LEU A 58 -7.29 2.25 -14.85
C LEU A 58 -6.12 3.25 -14.89
N VAL A 59 -6.16 4.21 -15.81
CA VAL A 59 -5.19 5.32 -15.84
C VAL A 59 -5.29 6.14 -14.55
N ASP A 60 -6.48 6.58 -14.16
CA ASP A 60 -6.70 7.36 -12.94
C ASP A 60 -6.19 6.61 -11.70
N LEU A 61 -6.48 5.30 -11.60
CA LEU A 61 -6.01 4.43 -10.52
C LEU A 61 -4.47 4.34 -10.52
N THR A 62 -3.86 4.13 -11.68
CA THR A 62 -2.40 4.02 -11.82
C THR A 62 -1.69 5.32 -11.43
N VAL A 63 -2.28 6.47 -11.78
CA VAL A 63 -1.79 7.79 -11.37
C VAL A 63 -1.84 7.94 -9.85
N ALA A 64 -2.96 7.58 -9.21
CA ALA A 64 -3.10 7.65 -7.76
C ALA A 64 -2.05 6.78 -7.03
N ILE A 65 -1.85 5.54 -7.50
CA ILE A 65 -0.82 4.62 -6.98
C ILE A 65 0.58 5.24 -7.14
N SER A 66 0.88 5.80 -8.32
CA SER A 66 2.19 6.38 -8.63
C SER A 66 2.50 7.59 -7.76
N ILE A 67 1.51 8.46 -7.53
CA ILE A 67 1.61 9.61 -6.63
C ILE A 67 1.92 9.12 -5.21
N MET A 68 1.15 8.15 -4.68
CA MET A 68 1.37 7.63 -3.33
C MET A 68 2.76 7.01 -3.18
N ASN A 69 3.19 6.19 -4.16
CA ASN A 69 4.52 5.59 -4.16
C ASN A 69 5.65 6.63 -4.22
N SER A 70 5.42 7.76 -4.90
CA SER A 70 6.37 8.87 -4.93
C SER A 70 6.48 9.56 -3.58
N TYR A 71 5.34 9.85 -2.94
CA TYR A 71 5.32 10.40 -1.58
C TYR A 71 6.01 9.50 -0.56
N ASN A 72 5.73 8.19 -0.58
CA ASN A 72 6.37 7.24 0.32
C ASN A 72 7.90 7.22 0.14
N ARG A 73 8.38 7.22 -1.11
CA ARG A 73 9.83 7.27 -1.39
C ARG A 73 10.47 8.56 -0.92
N MET A 74 9.81 9.71 -1.10
CA MET A 74 10.30 10.98 -0.57
C MET A 74 10.38 10.95 0.96
N ALA A 75 9.30 10.57 1.64
CA ALA A 75 9.27 10.52 3.10
C ALA A 75 10.38 9.64 3.68
N ILE A 76 10.58 8.45 3.12
CA ILE A 76 11.65 7.53 3.53
C ILE A 76 13.03 8.13 3.24
N SER A 77 13.24 8.67 2.03
CA SER A 77 14.55 9.23 1.62
C SER A 77 14.98 10.42 2.47
N PHE A 78 14.02 11.23 2.93
CA PHE A 78 14.27 12.40 3.77
C PHE A 78 14.11 12.12 5.28
N ARG A 79 14.02 10.84 5.69
CA ARG A 79 13.86 10.42 7.10
C ARG A 79 12.70 11.11 7.81
N ASN A 80 11.63 11.43 7.07
CA ASN A 80 10.41 11.98 7.62
C ASN A 80 9.57 10.83 8.18
N THR A 81 9.92 10.42 9.40
CA THR A 81 9.24 9.33 10.11
C THR A 81 7.77 9.72 10.34
N PRO A 82 6.79 8.85 10.05
CA PRO A 82 5.39 9.13 10.33
C PRO A 82 5.16 9.53 11.79
N GLY A 83 4.31 10.53 12.04
CA GLY A 83 3.96 11.03 13.38
C GLY A 83 3.62 9.92 14.37
N ALA A 84 2.85 8.92 13.93
CA ALA A 84 2.47 7.76 14.73
C ALA A 84 3.66 6.93 15.26
N VAL A 85 4.79 6.93 14.55
CA VAL A 85 6.02 6.24 14.97
C VAL A 85 6.84 7.11 15.94
N VAL A 86 6.92 8.43 15.73
CA VAL A 86 7.60 9.34 16.67
C VAL A 86 6.86 9.46 18.01
N ASP A 87 5.53 9.43 18.01
CA ASP A 87 4.74 9.43 19.25
C ASP A 87 4.93 8.14 20.06
N ASN A 88 5.17 7.01 19.40
CA ASN A 88 5.44 5.73 20.07
C ASN A 88 6.88 5.65 20.64
N HIS A 89 7.85 6.30 20.00
CA HIS A 89 9.22 6.42 20.52
C HIS A 89 9.37 7.45 21.65
N GLY A 90 8.41 8.37 21.81
CA GLY A 90 8.32 9.22 23.01
C GLY A 90 7.93 8.47 24.29
N ALA A 91 7.31 7.28 24.14
CA ALA A 91 6.84 6.44 25.25
C ALA A 91 7.83 5.33 25.65
N GLU A 92 8.76 4.94 24.78
CA GLU A 92 9.83 3.98 25.08
C GLU A 92 11.19 4.66 25.27
N SER A 93 11.34 5.40 26.37
CA SER A 93 12.67 5.63 26.94
C SER A 93 13.16 4.32 27.55
N TRP A 94 13.74 3.44 26.73
CA TRP A 94 14.37 2.21 27.20
C TRP A 94 15.59 2.54 28.09
N PRO A 95 15.73 1.94 29.28
CA PRO A 95 16.82 2.27 30.19
C PRO A 95 18.15 1.78 29.61
N SER A 96 19.12 2.69 29.60
CA SER A 96 20.51 2.47 29.22
C SER A 96 21.05 1.19 29.84
N ARG A 97 21.30 0.15 29.04
CA ARG A 97 22.22 -0.91 29.45
C ARG A 97 23.62 -0.34 29.37
N SER A 98 24.10 0.13 30.51
CA SER A 98 25.51 0.37 30.79
C SER A 98 26.29 -0.89 30.47
N VAL A 99 27.15 -0.80 29.45
CA VAL A 99 28.21 -1.77 29.23
C VAL A 99 29.28 -1.48 30.27
N GLY A 100 29.45 -2.42 31.21
CA GLY A 100 30.48 -2.46 32.25
C GLY A 100 30.57 -3.89 32.75
#